data_AF-A0A5J5EI65-F1
#
_entry.id   AF-A0A5J5EI65-F1
#
_cell.length_a   1.000
_cell.length_b   1.000
_cell.length_c   1.000
_cell.angle_alpha   90.00
_cell.angle_beta   90.00
_cell.angle_gamma   90.00
#
_symmetry.space_group_name_H-M   'P 1'
#
loop_
_entity.id
_entity.type
_entity.pdbx_description
1 polymer ?
#
loop_
_entity_poly.entity_id
_entity_poly.type
_entity_poly.pdbx_seq_one_letter_code
_entity_poly.pdbx_strand_id
1 'polypeptide(L)'
;MSDIQAQLANIFATLNPALAHSQQQQQPQPTPPPIPFAPPAQQQQQQQQQQQQQQQRPDPRTITTLAAANRYITRYLSTDQEFLTAIRLIRDWQHAQERTWSVQRQGIVTKHAERAETEERLAALLGNGMRRLTTTRDAELKEFDRGVHRQLVGVGRTVQKELERLGVPLFLERLEIEEVTLNEWRARVVELLEDLCEEG
;
A
#
# COMPACT_ATOMS: atom_id res chain seq x y z
N MET A 1 10.42 2.41 21.88
CA MET A 1 10.44 1.96 20.48
C MET A 1 8.99 1.89 20.04
N SER A 2 8.53 2.87 19.26
CA SER A 2 7.14 2.92 18.78
C SER A 2 6.86 1.70 17.90
N ASP A 3 5.81 0.96 18.24
CA ASP A 3 5.42 -0.25 17.53
C ASP A 3 4.78 0.16 16.19
N ILE A 4 5.61 0.15 15.14
CA ILE A 4 5.22 0.51 13.77
C ILE A 4 4.07 -0.39 13.30
N GLN A 5 3.99 -1.64 13.77
CA GLN A 5 2.84 -2.51 13.47
C GLN A 5 1.57 -2.03 14.17
N ALA A 6 1.65 -1.54 15.41
CA ALA A 6 0.48 -1.01 16.12
C ALA A 6 -0.04 0.29 15.50
N GLN A 7 0.85 1.20 15.06
CA GLN A 7 0.44 2.42 14.35
C GLN A 7 -0.23 2.09 13.00
N LEU A 8 0.28 1.09 12.29
CA LEU A 8 -0.30 0.60 11.05
C LEU A 8 -1.64 -0.09 11.27
N ALA A 9 -1.75 -0.98 12.26
CA ALA A 9 -3.01 -1.61 12.62
C ALA A 9 -4.07 -0.57 12.98
N ASN A 10 -3.70 0.56 13.60
CA ASN A 10 -4.64 1.62 13.95
C ASN A 10 -5.09 2.44 12.73
N ILE A 11 -4.17 2.75 11.80
CA ILE A 11 -4.48 3.44 10.53
C ILE A 11 -5.35 2.53 9.65
N PHE A 12 -5.03 1.24 9.56
CA PHE A 12 -5.82 0.28 8.79
C PHE A 12 -7.15 -0.10 9.47
N ALA A 13 -7.23 -0.08 10.82
CA ALA A 13 -8.49 -0.27 11.55
C ALA A 13 -9.44 0.93 11.41
N THR A 14 -8.91 2.14 11.26
CA THR A 14 -9.74 3.34 10.96
C THR A 14 -10.35 3.30 9.56
N LEU A 15 -9.85 2.45 8.66
CA LEU A 15 -10.44 2.21 7.34
C LEU A 15 -11.66 1.28 7.37
N ASN A 16 -12.13 0.86 8.55
CA ASN A 16 -13.28 -0.05 8.63
C ASN A 16 -14.25 0.18 9.82
N PRO A 17 -15.06 1.24 9.82
CA PRO A 17 -16.33 1.26 10.55
C PRO A 17 -17.50 0.64 9.74
N ALA A 18 -17.33 0.40 8.44
CA ALA A 18 -18.45 0.11 7.53
C ALA A 18 -18.97 -1.34 7.56
N LEU A 19 -18.19 -2.32 8.05
CA LEU A 19 -18.66 -3.70 8.18
C LEU A 19 -19.38 -4.02 9.51
N ALA A 20 -19.49 -3.06 10.44
CA ALA A 20 -20.18 -3.27 11.71
C ALA A 20 -21.69 -2.94 11.69
N HIS A 21 -22.21 -2.29 10.64
CA HIS A 21 -23.61 -1.80 10.62
C HIS A 21 -24.50 -2.40 9.52
N SER A 22 -24.09 -3.45 8.80
CA SER A 22 -24.91 -4.11 7.78
C SER A 22 -25.57 -5.41 8.25
N GLN A 23 -26.02 -5.46 9.50
CA GLN A 23 -26.92 -6.53 9.97
C GLN A 23 -28.00 -5.98 10.90
N GLN A 24 -28.92 -5.17 10.38
CA GLN A 24 -30.25 -5.06 10.97
C GLN A 24 -31.35 -5.10 9.89
N GLN A 25 -32.01 -6.25 9.84
CA GLN A 25 -33.43 -6.48 9.57
C GLN A 25 -33.97 -6.23 8.15
N GLN A 26 -33.94 -7.29 7.32
CA GLN A 26 -34.97 -7.50 6.30
C GLN A 26 -36.16 -8.25 6.93
N GLN A 27 -37.29 -7.56 7.08
CA GLN A 27 -38.60 -8.16 7.34
C GLN A 27 -39.18 -8.73 6.02
N PRO A 28 -39.80 -9.92 6.02
CA PRO A 28 -40.54 -10.41 4.86
C PRO A 28 -41.92 -9.73 4.76
N GLN A 29 -42.22 -9.13 3.60
CA GLN A 29 -43.56 -8.64 3.26
C GLN A 29 -44.49 -9.79 2.81
N PRO A 30 -45.78 -9.76 3.16
CA PRO A 30 -46.79 -10.69 2.63
C PRO A 30 -47.40 -10.19 1.29
N THR A 31 -47.64 -11.15 0.39
CA THR A 31 -48.29 -11.03 -0.92
C THR A 31 -49.81 -10.82 -0.88
N PRO A 32 -50.38 -10.15 -1.90
CA PRO A 32 -51.74 -10.44 -2.39
C PRO A 32 -51.80 -10.83 -3.90
N PRO A 33 -52.96 -11.34 -4.41
CA PRO A 33 -53.08 -12.28 -5.55
C PRO A 33 -53.27 -11.61 -6.94
N PRO A 34 -53.38 -12.38 -8.05
CA PRO A 34 -53.08 -11.91 -9.41
C PRO A 34 -54.29 -11.33 -10.15
N ILE A 35 -54.03 -10.37 -11.06
CA ILE A 35 -54.98 -9.88 -12.07
C ILE A 35 -54.43 -10.26 -13.45
N PRO A 36 -55.18 -10.97 -14.31
CA PRO A 36 -54.74 -11.31 -15.65
C PRO A 36 -55.16 -10.20 -16.63
N PHE A 37 -54.20 -9.41 -17.09
CA PHE A 37 -54.34 -8.64 -18.32
C PHE A 37 -53.13 -8.91 -19.21
N ALA A 38 -53.36 -9.62 -20.30
CA ALA A 38 -52.40 -9.82 -21.38
C ALA A 38 -52.50 -8.65 -22.37
N PRO A 39 -51.36 -8.06 -22.76
CA PRO A 39 -51.20 -7.43 -24.07
C PRO A 39 -50.18 -8.19 -24.94
N PRO A 40 -50.20 -7.97 -26.26
CA PRO A 40 -49.69 -8.91 -27.26
C PRO A 40 -48.16 -9.00 -27.31
N ALA A 41 -47.70 -10.22 -27.52
CA ALA A 41 -46.31 -10.59 -27.75
C ALA A 41 -45.85 -10.07 -29.12
N GLN A 42 -45.03 -9.01 -29.13
CA GLN A 42 -44.14 -8.67 -30.25
C GLN A 42 -43.21 -7.52 -29.83
N GLN A 43 -42.19 -7.80 -29.01
CA GLN A 43 -40.97 -6.95 -28.90
C GLN A 43 -39.83 -7.51 -28.04
N GLN A 44 -39.93 -8.72 -27.46
CA GLN A 44 -38.92 -9.20 -26.51
C GLN A 44 -37.66 -9.86 -27.12
N GLN A 45 -37.51 -9.94 -28.45
CA GLN A 45 -36.34 -10.63 -29.03
C GLN A 45 -35.04 -9.80 -29.09
N GLN A 46 -35.04 -8.51 -28.72
CA GLN A 46 -33.81 -7.70 -28.74
C GLN A 46 -33.18 -7.43 -27.36
N GLN A 47 -33.84 -7.78 -26.24
CA GLN A 47 -33.27 -7.49 -24.90
C GLN A 47 -32.46 -8.64 -24.28
N GLN A 48 -32.44 -9.84 -24.87
CA GLN A 48 -31.71 -10.98 -24.29
C GLN A 48 -30.20 -11.03 -24.61
N GLN A 49 -29.69 -10.21 -25.54
CA GLN A 49 -28.25 -10.20 -25.83
C GLN A 49 -27.41 -9.26 -24.95
N GLN A 50 -28.03 -8.40 -24.13
CA GLN A 50 -27.28 -7.49 -23.24
C GLN A 50 -27.04 -8.05 -21.83
N GLN A 51 -27.67 -9.15 -21.43
CA GLN A 51 -27.49 -9.73 -20.08
C GLN A 51 -26.39 -10.79 -19.97
N GLN A 52 -25.77 -11.23 -21.08
CA GLN A 52 -24.71 -12.26 -21.06
C GLN A 52 -23.28 -11.72 -20.87
N GLN A 53 -23.07 -10.42 -20.65
CA GLN A 53 -21.75 -9.87 -20.32
C GLN A 53 -21.64 -9.32 -18.91
N GLN A 54 -22.32 -9.93 -17.93
CA GLN A 54 -21.73 -10.02 -16.60
C GLN A 54 -20.51 -10.94 -16.71
N GLN A 55 -19.43 -10.44 -17.32
CA GLN A 55 -18.13 -11.11 -17.34
C GLN A 55 -17.77 -11.36 -15.87
N GLN A 56 -17.88 -12.62 -15.45
CA GLN A 56 -17.47 -13.04 -14.12
C GLN A 56 -16.06 -12.49 -13.89
N ARG A 57 -15.90 -11.65 -12.86
CA ARG A 57 -14.60 -11.08 -12.51
C ARG A 57 -13.64 -12.25 -12.33
N PRO A 58 -12.56 -12.34 -13.14
CA PRO A 58 -11.63 -13.45 -13.03
C PRO A 58 -11.00 -13.44 -11.63
N ASP A 59 -10.82 -14.62 -11.03
CA ASP A 59 -10.20 -14.72 -9.71
C ASP A 59 -8.75 -14.21 -9.79
N PRO A 60 -8.37 -13.16 -9.03
CA PRO A 60 -7.03 -12.59 -9.08
C PRO A 60 -5.94 -13.60 -8.70
N ARG A 61 -6.27 -14.69 -8.00
CA ARG A 61 -5.33 -15.79 -7.66
C ARG A 61 -4.91 -16.62 -8.86
N THR A 62 -5.70 -16.61 -9.92
CA THR A 62 -5.41 -17.37 -11.15
C THR A 62 -4.50 -16.60 -12.12
N ILE A 63 -4.22 -15.33 -11.83
CA ILE A 63 -3.44 -14.45 -12.69
C ILE A 63 -1.95 -14.66 -12.40
N THR A 64 -1.27 -15.31 -13.34
CA THR A 64 0.15 -15.67 -13.23
C THR A 64 1.07 -14.89 -14.17
N THR A 65 0.56 -13.88 -14.88
CA THR A 65 1.38 -13.09 -15.82
C THR A 65 1.20 -11.59 -15.60
N LEU A 66 2.27 -10.82 -15.80
CA LEU A 66 2.25 -9.36 -15.66
C LEU A 66 1.20 -8.69 -16.56
N ALA A 67 1.11 -9.09 -17.83
CA ALA A 67 0.15 -8.49 -18.75
C ALA A 67 -1.32 -8.73 -18.32
N ALA A 68 -1.62 -9.91 -17.77
CA ALA A 68 -2.96 -10.20 -17.24
C ALA A 68 -3.23 -9.44 -15.93
N ALA A 69 -2.21 -9.28 -15.07
CA ALA A 69 -2.30 -8.47 -13.85
C ALA A 69 -2.62 -7.01 -14.17
N ASN A 70 -1.88 -6.39 -15.10
CA ASN A 70 -2.10 -5.00 -15.49
C ASN A 70 -3.52 -4.80 -16.06
N ARG A 71 -3.96 -5.70 -16.95
CA ARG A 71 -5.34 -5.66 -17.47
C ARG A 71 -6.38 -5.78 -16.37
N TYR A 72 -6.15 -6.64 -15.38
CA TYR A 72 -7.06 -6.80 -14.25
C TYR A 72 -7.14 -5.52 -13.41
N ILE A 73 -5.98 -4.95 -13.06
CA ILE A 73 -5.89 -3.72 -12.28
C ILE A 73 -6.61 -2.58 -13.00
N THR A 74 -6.24 -2.30 -14.25
CA THR A 74 -6.82 -1.21 -15.04
C THR A 74 -8.31 -1.40 -15.32
N ARG A 75 -8.82 -2.63 -15.34
CA ARG A 75 -10.23 -2.91 -15.66
C ARG A 75 -11.14 -2.98 -14.45
N TYR A 76 -10.65 -3.47 -13.31
CA TYR A 76 -11.48 -3.78 -12.14
C TYR A 76 -11.11 -3.02 -10.88
N LEU A 77 -9.82 -2.67 -10.69
CA LEU A 77 -9.35 -2.00 -9.48
C LEU A 77 -9.26 -0.47 -9.66
N SER A 78 -8.98 0.02 -10.87
CA SER A 78 -8.99 1.46 -11.19
C SER A 78 -10.35 2.14 -10.97
N THR A 79 -11.43 1.38 -11.11
CA THR A 79 -12.80 1.89 -10.90
C THR A 79 -13.24 1.88 -9.43
N ASP A 80 -12.49 1.17 -8.57
CA ASP A 80 -12.81 1.01 -7.16
C ASP A 80 -12.18 2.15 -6.35
N GLN A 81 -13.02 3.06 -5.88
CA GLN A 81 -12.59 4.23 -5.11
C GLN A 81 -12.04 3.87 -3.72
N GLU A 82 -12.54 2.80 -3.09
CA GLU A 82 -12.01 2.36 -1.80
C GLU A 82 -10.60 1.80 -1.97
N PHE A 83 -10.38 1.03 -3.04
CA PHE A 83 -9.06 0.56 -3.43
C PHE A 83 -8.08 1.71 -3.66
N LEU A 84 -8.42 2.68 -4.52
CA LEU A 84 -7.53 3.82 -4.80
C LEU A 84 -7.25 4.65 -3.54
N THR A 85 -8.25 4.84 -2.68
CA THR A 85 -8.07 5.53 -1.39
C THR A 85 -7.09 4.78 -0.49
N ALA A 86 -7.21 3.45 -0.40
CA ALA A 86 -6.29 2.64 0.37
C ALA A 86 -4.85 2.72 -0.15
N ILE A 87 -4.64 2.66 -1.46
CA ILE A 87 -3.31 2.79 -2.07
C ILE A 87 -2.70 4.18 -1.79
N ARG A 88 -3.48 5.26 -1.94
CA ARG A 88 -3.03 6.63 -1.60
C ARG A 88 -2.60 6.76 -0.15
N LEU A 89 -3.38 6.18 0.77
CA LEU A 89 -3.03 6.22 2.20
C LEU A 89 -1.76 5.43 2.51
N ILE A 90 -1.58 4.26 1.88
CA ILE A 90 -0.35 3.47 2.02
C ILE A 90 0.85 4.30 1.55
N ARG A 91 0.75 4.93 0.38
CA ARG A 91 1.79 5.81 -0.19
C ARG A 91 2.10 7.00 0.73
N ASP A 92 1.08 7.73 1.15
CA ASP A 92 1.24 8.94 1.97
C ASP A 92 1.86 8.60 3.34
N TRP A 93 1.47 7.45 3.91
CA TRP A 93 2.07 6.93 5.13
C TRP A 93 3.55 6.55 4.92
N GLN A 94 3.89 5.87 3.83
CA GLN A 94 5.29 5.54 3.50
C GLN A 94 6.12 6.83 3.39
N HIS A 95 5.66 7.83 2.64
CA HIS A 95 6.35 9.12 2.52
C HIS A 95 6.44 9.87 3.85
N ALA A 96 5.48 9.72 4.76
CA ALA A 96 5.57 10.29 6.10
C ALA A 96 6.68 9.63 6.93
N GLN A 97 6.87 8.31 6.80
CA GLN A 97 8.01 7.61 7.43
C GLN A 97 9.34 8.06 6.83
N GLU A 98 9.45 8.11 5.50
CA GLU A 98 10.65 8.57 4.81
C GLU A 98 11.04 9.99 5.23
N ARG A 99 10.06 10.91 5.31
CA ARG A 99 10.27 12.27 5.82
C ARG A 99 10.75 12.25 7.27
N THR A 100 10.14 11.44 8.11
CA THR A 100 10.53 11.30 9.53
C THR A 100 11.98 10.82 9.66
N TRP A 101 12.38 9.79 8.91
CA TRP A 101 13.74 9.27 8.90
C TRP A 101 14.74 10.29 8.35
N SER A 102 14.37 11.01 7.28
CA SER A 102 15.19 12.07 6.71
C SER A 102 15.45 13.19 7.72
N VAL A 103 14.42 13.66 8.42
CA VAL A 103 14.55 14.68 9.49
C VAL A 103 15.43 14.18 10.63
N GLN A 104 15.23 12.93 11.09
CA GLN A 104 16.04 12.34 12.15
C GLN A 104 17.52 12.25 11.76
N ARG A 105 17.80 11.77 10.54
CA ARG A 105 19.15 11.68 10.00
C ARG A 105 19.81 13.05 9.91
N GLN A 106 19.08 14.04 9.40
CA GLN A 106 19.58 15.41 9.32
C GLN A 106 19.89 15.97 10.71
N GLY A 107 19.06 15.67 11.71
CA GLY A 107 19.32 16.05 13.10
C GLY A 107 20.61 15.45 13.67
N ILE A 108 20.96 14.21 13.31
CA ILE A 108 22.25 13.59 13.69
C ILE A 108 23.40 14.32 13.01
N VAL A 109 23.29 14.60 11.71
CA VAL A 109 24.31 15.31 10.94
C VAL A 109 24.55 16.72 11.50
N THR A 110 23.49 17.48 11.80
CA THR A 110 23.60 18.82 12.40
C THR A 110 24.30 18.76 13.75
N LYS A 111 23.93 17.82 14.64
CA LYS A 111 24.60 17.63 15.93
C LYS A 111 26.08 17.29 15.77
N HIS A 112 26.43 16.50 14.75
CA HIS A 112 27.82 16.20 14.44
C HIS A 112 28.59 17.41 13.93
N ALA A 113 27.96 18.28 13.13
CA ALA A 113 28.56 19.53 12.68
C ALA A 113 28.78 20.50 13.84
N GLU A 114 27.80 20.68 14.73
CA GLU A 114 27.91 21.51 15.93
C GLU A 114 29.03 21.05 16.86
N ARG A 115 29.13 19.72 17.09
CA ARG A 115 30.23 19.14 17.88
C ARG A 115 31.58 19.33 17.20
N ALA A 116 31.65 19.23 15.87
CA ALA A 116 32.90 19.46 15.16
C ALA A 116 33.38 20.91 15.30
N GLU A 117 32.47 21.88 15.23
CA GLU A 117 32.78 23.30 15.42
C GLU A 117 33.25 23.61 16.85
N THR A 118 32.59 23.06 17.87
CA THR A 118 33.02 23.24 19.26
C THR A 118 34.35 22.54 19.53
N GLU A 119 34.56 21.35 18.98
CA GLU A 119 35.82 20.62 19.06
C GLU A 119 36.96 21.38 18.39
N GLU A 120 36.75 21.98 17.21
CA GLU A 120 37.77 22.80 16.54
C GLU A 120 38.17 24.00 17.39
N ARG A 121 37.18 24.71 17.97
CA ARG A 121 37.43 25.82 18.90
C ARG A 121 38.23 25.37 20.12
N LEU A 122 37.90 24.21 20.69
CA LEU A 122 38.63 23.65 21.83
C LEU A 122 40.04 23.16 21.43
N ALA A 123 40.19 22.55 20.27
CA ALA A 123 41.47 22.05 19.76
C ALA A 123 42.45 23.19 19.49
N ALA A 124 41.96 24.34 18.99
CA ALA A 124 42.74 25.57 18.84
C ALA A 124 43.26 26.11 20.19
N LEU A 125 42.54 25.87 21.29
CA LEU A 125 42.92 26.31 22.63
C LEU A 125 43.81 25.29 23.38
N LEU A 126 43.60 23.98 23.15
CA LEU A 126 44.16 22.91 23.99
C LEU A 126 45.24 22.06 23.34
N GLY A 127 45.48 22.19 22.02
CA GLY A 127 46.60 21.53 21.34
C GLY A 127 46.57 20.00 21.43
N ASN A 128 45.91 19.37 20.45
CA ASN A 128 45.85 17.92 20.13
C ASN A 128 44.84 17.02 20.89
N GLY A 129 43.84 16.55 20.11
CA GLY A 129 42.94 15.45 20.50
C GLY A 129 41.90 15.03 19.45
N MET A 130 42.18 15.12 18.13
CA MET A 130 41.12 15.18 17.10
C MET A 130 40.71 13.82 16.48
N ARG A 131 41.58 12.80 16.45
CA ARG A 131 41.43 11.65 15.53
C ARG A 131 40.44 10.57 15.97
N ARG A 132 39.97 10.59 17.22
CA ARG A 132 39.13 9.52 17.82
C ARG A 132 37.62 9.76 17.66
N LEU A 133 37.21 10.99 17.37
CA LEU A 133 35.82 11.43 17.36
C LEU A 133 35.14 11.28 15.99
N THR A 134 35.88 11.37 14.88
CA THR A 134 35.32 11.18 13.53
C THR A 134 34.84 9.75 13.31
N THR A 135 35.61 8.75 13.78
CA THR A 135 35.24 7.34 13.71
C THR A 135 33.97 7.00 14.50
N THR A 136 33.68 7.73 15.58
CA THR A 136 32.45 7.53 16.36
C THR A 136 31.22 8.14 15.69
N ARG A 137 31.37 9.26 14.96
CA ARG A 137 30.28 9.90 14.20
C ARG A 137 29.82 9.01 13.04
N ASP A 138 30.77 8.48 12.28
CA ASP A 138 30.47 7.57 11.17
C ASP A 138 29.81 6.27 11.64
N ALA A 139 30.17 5.79 12.83
CA ALA A 139 29.55 4.62 13.43
C ALA A 139 28.10 4.89 13.86
N GLU A 140 27.82 6.07 14.46
CA GLU A 140 26.48 6.48 14.88
C GLU A 140 25.52 6.58 13.67
N LEU A 141 25.98 7.22 12.59
CA LEU A 141 25.18 7.35 11.37
C LEU A 141 24.92 5.99 10.70
N LYS A 142 25.93 5.09 10.68
CA LYS A 142 25.78 3.73 10.15
C LYS A 142 24.79 2.89 10.95
N GLU A 143 24.79 3.00 12.28
CA GLU A 143 23.81 2.26 13.09
C GLU A 143 22.40 2.81 12.91
N PHE A 144 22.26 4.14 12.74
CA PHE A 144 20.98 4.75 12.38
C PHE A 144 20.49 4.23 11.02
N ASP A 145 21.32 4.31 9.98
CA ASP A 145 20.96 3.86 8.62
C ASP A 145 20.62 2.35 8.61
N ARG A 146 21.31 1.53 9.41
CA ARG A 146 20.97 0.11 9.62
C ARG A 146 19.60 -0.06 10.29
N GLY A 147 19.26 0.80 11.26
CA GLY A 147 17.94 0.86 11.87
C GLY A 147 16.85 1.17 10.86
N VAL A 148 17.05 2.21 10.04
CA VAL A 148 16.15 2.59 8.95
C VAL A 148 15.97 1.45 7.97
N HIS A 149 17.05 0.80 7.54
CA HIS A 149 16.96 -0.35 6.64
C HIS A 149 16.10 -1.49 7.22
N ARG A 150 16.28 -1.83 8.50
CA ARG A 150 15.43 -2.85 9.18
C ARG A 150 13.96 -2.44 9.17
N GLN A 151 13.68 -1.16 9.42
CA GLN A 151 12.31 -0.64 9.41
C GLN A 151 11.72 -0.64 7.99
N LEU A 152 12.48 -0.22 6.98
CA LEU A 152 12.07 -0.22 5.58
C LEU A 152 11.71 -1.63 5.08
N VAL A 153 12.49 -2.64 5.45
CA VAL A 153 12.15 -4.05 5.18
C VAL A 153 10.83 -4.44 5.84
N GLY A 154 10.57 -3.95 7.06
CA GLY A 154 9.29 -4.14 7.75
C GLY A 154 8.11 -3.46 7.03
N VAL A 155 8.32 -2.22 6.57
CA VAL A 155 7.35 -1.47 5.76
C VAL A 155 6.99 -2.26 4.51
N GLY A 156 7.98 -2.72 3.75
CA GLY A 156 7.75 -3.49 2.51
C GLY A 156 6.91 -4.75 2.74
N ARG A 157 7.15 -5.49 3.84
CA ARG A 157 6.34 -6.67 4.19
C ARG A 157 4.89 -6.30 4.53
N THR A 158 4.67 -5.17 5.19
CA THR A 158 3.31 -4.73 5.50
C THR A 158 2.57 -4.27 4.25
N VAL A 159 3.22 -3.47 3.40
CA VAL A 159 2.64 -3.06 2.11
C VAL A 159 2.28 -4.28 1.27
N GLN A 160 3.16 -5.27 1.20
CA GLN A 160 2.88 -6.53 0.50
C GLN A 160 1.63 -7.24 1.06
N LYS A 161 1.46 -7.32 2.38
CA LYS A 161 0.27 -7.91 3.02
C LYS A 161 -1.00 -7.11 2.73
N GLU A 162 -0.92 -5.79 2.67
CA GLU A 162 -2.07 -4.95 2.33
C GLU A 162 -2.44 -5.11 0.86
N LEU A 163 -1.47 -5.17 -0.05
CA LEU A 163 -1.73 -5.46 -1.48
C LEU A 163 -2.34 -6.85 -1.66
N GLU A 164 -1.92 -7.83 -0.86
CA GLU A 164 -2.56 -9.14 -0.81
C GLU A 164 -4.01 -9.05 -0.30
N ARG A 165 -4.26 -8.31 0.79
CA ARG A 165 -5.60 -8.09 1.35
C ARG A 165 -6.53 -7.39 0.37
N LEU A 166 -6.02 -6.43 -0.40
CA LEU A 166 -6.73 -5.71 -1.46
C LEU A 166 -6.96 -6.57 -2.72
N GLY A 167 -6.42 -7.78 -2.77
CA GLY A 167 -6.63 -8.70 -3.89
C GLY A 167 -5.84 -8.33 -5.14
N VAL A 168 -4.71 -7.63 -4.99
CA VAL A 168 -3.85 -7.27 -6.11
C VAL A 168 -3.19 -8.55 -6.67
N PRO A 169 -3.34 -8.87 -7.96
CA PRO A 169 -2.67 -10.00 -8.58
C PRO A 169 -1.15 -9.93 -8.41
N LEU A 170 -0.46 -11.07 -8.44
CA LEU A 170 1.00 -11.19 -8.22
C LEU A 170 1.48 -10.99 -6.78
N PHE A 171 0.66 -10.43 -5.89
CA PHE A 171 0.96 -10.32 -4.45
C PHE A 171 0.35 -11.47 -3.63
N LEU A 172 -0.52 -12.28 -4.23
CA LEU A 172 -1.19 -13.41 -3.58
C LEU A 172 -0.26 -14.64 -3.46
N GLU A 173 -0.30 -15.34 -2.32
CA GLU A 173 0.64 -16.39 -1.88
C GLU A 173 0.75 -17.68 -2.74
N ARG A 174 0.17 -17.75 -3.95
CA ARG A 174 0.08 -19.00 -4.73
C ARG A 174 0.57 -18.90 -6.17
N LEU A 175 1.81 -18.47 -6.37
CA LEU A 175 2.36 -18.31 -7.72
C LEU A 175 3.63 -19.14 -7.89
N GLU A 176 3.60 -20.10 -8.80
CA GLU A 176 4.74 -20.88 -9.24
C GLU A 176 5.56 -20.07 -10.27
N ILE A 177 6.14 -18.97 -9.82
CA ILE A 177 6.98 -18.07 -10.62
C ILE A 177 8.33 -17.93 -9.92
N GLU A 178 9.42 -17.89 -10.69
CA GLU A 178 10.74 -17.61 -10.16
C GLU A 178 10.75 -16.29 -9.37
N GLU A 179 11.32 -16.31 -8.17
CA GLU A 179 11.25 -15.19 -7.21
C GLU A 179 11.80 -13.88 -7.77
N VAL A 180 12.90 -13.95 -8.55
CA VAL A 180 13.51 -12.77 -9.20
C VAL A 180 12.52 -12.13 -10.17
N THR A 181 11.95 -12.92 -11.07
CA THR A 181 10.96 -12.48 -12.05
C THR A 181 9.69 -11.95 -11.38
N LEU A 182 9.24 -12.61 -10.31
CA LEU A 182 8.09 -12.19 -9.53
C LEU A 182 8.31 -10.83 -8.87
N ASN A 183 9.50 -10.59 -8.32
CA ASN A 183 9.85 -9.31 -7.70
C ASN A 183 9.90 -8.17 -8.74
N GLU A 184 10.45 -8.42 -9.92
CA GLU A 184 10.41 -7.44 -11.03
C GLU A 184 8.98 -7.11 -11.45
N TRP A 185 8.11 -8.12 -11.53
CA TRP A 185 6.71 -7.90 -11.91
C TRP A 185 5.94 -7.17 -10.83
N ARG A 186 6.18 -7.49 -9.55
CA ARG A 186 5.62 -6.75 -8.41
C ARG A 186 6.03 -5.29 -8.45
N ALA A 187 7.30 -4.98 -8.74
CA ALA A 187 7.77 -3.61 -8.86
C ALA A 187 7.01 -2.84 -9.97
N ARG A 188 6.85 -3.45 -11.14
CA ARG A 188 6.07 -2.85 -12.24
C ARG A 188 4.59 -2.68 -11.92
N VAL A 189 4.01 -3.59 -11.13
CA VAL A 189 2.63 -3.43 -10.67
C VAL A 189 2.51 -2.26 -9.69
N VAL A 190 3.47 -2.09 -8.77
CA VAL A 190 3.47 -0.95 -7.84
C VAL A 190 3.58 0.36 -8.63
N GLU A 191 4.47 0.45 -9.62
CA GLU A 191 4.58 1.62 -10.51
C GLU A 191 3.23 1.96 -11.18
N LEU A 192 2.56 0.96 -11.74
CA LEU A 192 1.22 1.15 -12.31
C LEU A 192 0.19 1.64 -11.26
N LEU A 193 0.26 1.14 -10.03
CA LEU A 193 -0.65 1.56 -8.96
C LEU A 193 -0.38 3.00 -8.52
N GLU A 194 0.87 3.44 -8.55
CA GLU A 194 1.26 4.83 -8.30
C GLU A 194 0.71 5.74 -9.39
N ASP A 195 0.92 5.41 -10.68
CA ASP A 195 0.41 6.17 -11.83
C ASP A 195 -1.12 6.34 -11.76
N LEU A 196 -1.84 5.26 -11.48
CA LEU A 196 -3.31 5.28 -11.34
C LEU A 196 -3.79 6.16 -10.19
N CYS A 197 -2.96 6.37 -9.17
CA CYS A 197 -3.30 7.27 -8.07
C CYS A 197 -3.07 8.74 -8.39
N GLU A 198 -2.22 9.06 -9.37
CA GLU A 198 -1.93 10.43 -9.82
C GLU A 198 -2.95 10.97 -10.82
N GLU A 199 -3.58 10.09 -11.61
CA GLU A 199 -4.52 10.49 -12.68
C GLU A 199 -5.97 10.80 -12.21
N GLY A 200 -6.33 10.53 -10.95
CA GLY A 200 -7.69 10.66 -10.42
C GLY A 200 -7.86 11.69 -9.31
#